data_AF-A0A7Z7W210-F1
#
_entry.id   AF-A0A7Z7W210-F1
#
_cell.length_a   1.000
_cell.length_b   1.000
_cell.length_c   1.000
_cell.angle_alpha   90.00
_cell.angle_beta   90.00
_cell.angle_gamma   90.00
#
_symmetry.space_group_name_H-M   'P 1'
#
loop_
_entity.id
_entity.type
_entity.pdbx_description
1 polymer ?
#
loop_
_entity_poly.entity_id
_entity_poly.type
_entity_poly.pdbx_seq_one_letter_code
_entity_poly.pdbx_strand_id
1 'polypeptide(L)'
;MYPGLSKSDFKSKNNNVSIVKQDEDFHVIKDNDGVFAGVNYSDNTKSFDINGITVELKEKGMFVIKKKDDKAYKCSFYNPETTNTASNIESKIFIKGYTITNKSVINSNDAGVNFELTK
;
A
#
# COMPACT_ATOMS: atom_id res chain seq x y z
N MET A 1 -15.62 -6.26 5.60
CA MET A 1 -16.82 -7.13 5.53
C MET A 1 -16.33 -8.57 5.53
N TYR A 2 -16.95 -9.45 6.32
CA TYR A 2 -16.59 -10.88 6.40
C TYR A 2 -17.74 -11.74 5.86
N PRO A 3 -17.87 -11.91 4.53
CA PRO A 3 -18.91 -12.77 3.96
C PRO A 3 -18.61 -14.24 4.28
N GLY A 4 -19.66 -15.06 4.38
CA GLY A 4 -19.51 -16.52 4.54
C GLY A 4 -19.03 -16.99 5.92
N LEU A 5 -18.94 -16.11 6.92
CA LEU A 5 -18.65 -16.51 8.30
C LEU A 5 -19.91 -16.84 9.08
N SER A 6 -19.80 -17.80 10.00
CA SER A 6 -20.82 -18.00 11.03
C SER A 6 -20.90 -16.80 11.98
N LYS A 7 -22.01 -16.68 12.70
CA LYS A 7 -22.19 -15.63 13.72
C LYS A 7 -21.14 -15.71 14.83
N SER A 8 -20.74 -16.91 15.25
CA SER A 8 -19.73 -17.11 16.30
C SER A 8 -18.36 -16.68 15.82
N ASP A 9 -17.98 -17.05 14.59
CA ASP A 9 -16.68 -16.66 14.02
C ASP A 9 -16.61 -15.17 13.74
N PHE A 10 -17.71 -14.55 13.29
CA PHE A 10 -17.74 -13.11 13.10
C PHE A 10 -17.48 -12.35 14.41
N LYS A 11 -18.05 -12.81 15.53
CA LYS A 11 -17.86 -12.17 16.84
C LYS A 11 -16.43 -12.23 17.35
N SER A 12 -15.64 -13.22 16.93
CA SER A 12 -14.22 -13.36 17.31
C SER A 12 -13.25 -12.62 16.38
N LYS A 13 -13.73 -11.93 15.34
CA LYS A 13 -12.89 -11.19 14.36
C LYS A 13 -12.59 -9.73 14.76
N ASN A 14 -12.76 -9.38 16.02
CA ASN A 14 -12.43 -8.06 16.53
C ASN A 14 -10.95 -7.70 16.30
N ASN A 15 -10.69 -6.46 15.87
CA ASN A 15 -9.36 -5.84 15.74
C ASN A 15 -8.39 -6.51 14.74
N ASN A 16 -8.89 -7.11 13.66
CA ASN A 16 -8.02 -7.64 12.59
C ASN A 16 -7.45 -6.59 11.63
N VAL A 17 -8.01 -5.38 11.68
CA VAL A 17 -7.61 -4.23 10.87
C VAL A 17 -7.61 -3.01 11.80
N SER A 18 -6.59 -2.18 11.68
CA SER A 18 -6.48 -0.91 12.37
C SER A 18 -6.39 0.25 11.38
N ILE A 19 -6.84 1.41 11.83
CA ILE A 19 -6.74 2.67 11.10
C ILE A 19 -5.39 3.30 11.49
N VAL A 20 -4.55 3.57 10.51
CA VAL A 20 -3.25 4.24 10.69
C VAL A 20 -3.39 5.74 10.44
N LYS A 21 -4.15 6.12 9.40
CA LYS A 21 -4.49 7.51 9.05
C LYS A 21 -5.93 7.58 8.56
N GLN A 22 -6.64 8.63 8.94
CA GLN A 22 -8.01 8.90 8.49
C GLN A 22 -8.24 10.41 8.40
N ASP A 23 -7.66 11.03 7.38
CA ASP A 23 -7.76 12.46 7.09
C ASP A 23 -8.63 12.69 5.83
N GLU A 24 -9.07 13.93 5.58
CA GLU A 24 -9.95 14.27 4.45
C GLU A 24 -9.44 13.77 3.08
N ASP A 25 -8.14 13.86 2.86
CA ASP A 25 -7.49 13.54 1.59
C ASP A 25 -6.43 12.42 1.70
N PHE A 26 -6.40 11.69 2.83
CA PHE A 26 -5.44 10.61 3.03
C PHE A 26 -5.90 9.54 4.02
N HIS A 27 -6.01 8.30 3.54
CA HIS A 27 -6.41 7.16 4.35
C HIS A 27 -5.36 6.06 4.31
N VAL A 28 -5.06 5.48 5.47
CA VAL A 28 -4.18 4.31 5.59
C VAL A 28 -4.74 3.34 6.61
N ILE A 29 -4.83 2.08 6.23
CA ILE A 29 -5.22 0.96 7.09
C ILE A 29 -4.09 -0.07 7.15
N LYS A 30 -4.06 -0.83 8.24
CA LYS A 30 -3.14 -1.94 8.45
C LYS A 30 -3.93 -3.18 8.86
N ASP A 31 -3.64 -4.33 8.27
CA ASP A 31 -4.14 -5.61 8.77
C ASP A 31 -3.15 -6.29 9.73
N ASN A 32 -3.62 -7.35 10.39
CA ASN A 32 -2.80 -8.13 11.32
C ASN A 32 -1.68 -8.93 10.64
N ASP A 33 -1.76 -9.14 9.32
CA ASP A 33 -0.75 -9.87 8.53
C ASP A 33 0.41 -8.96 8.08
N GLY A 34 0.41 -7.69 8.53
CA GLY A 34 1.46 -6.73 8.20
C GLY A 34 1.32 -6.18 6.77
N VAL A 35 0.10 -6.15 6.25
CA VAL A 35 -0.27 -5.44 5.03
C VAL A 35 -0.75 -4.05 5.39
N PHE A 36 -0.18 -3.06 4.73
CA PHE A 36 -0.64 -1.68 4.73
C PHE A 36 -1.31 -1.40 3.40
N ALA A 37 -2.46 -0.77 3.43
CA ALA A 37 -3.12 -0.29 2.24
C ALA A 37 -3.62 1.13 2.48
N GLY A 38 -3.61 1.96 1.45
CA GLY A 38 -4.03 3.33 1.60
C GLY A 38 -4.32 4.01 0.27
N VAL A 39 -4.87 5.21 0.41
CA VAL A 39 -5.25 6.07 -0.69
C VAL A 39 -4.81 7.50 -0.37
N ASN A 40 -4.02 8.09 -1.27
CA ASN A 40 -3.82 9.52 -1.35
C ASN A 40 -4.81 10.08 -2.37
N TYR A 41 -5.75 10.92 -1.92
CA TYR A 41 -6.76 11.51 -2.78
C TYR A 41 -6.29 12.82 -3.43
N SER A 42 -5.13 13.35 -3.00
CA SER A 42 -4.59 14.63 -3.43
C SER A 42 -3.35 14.48 -4.32
N ASP A 43 -3.03 15.54 -5.06
CA ASP A 43 -1.75 15.65 -5.79
C ASP A 43 -0.58 16.08 -4.88
N ASN A 44 -0.83 16.23 -3.58
CA ASN A 44 0.19 16.60 -2.60
C ASN A 44 0.85 15.36 -1.99
N THR A 45 2.11 15.51 -1.57
CA THR A 45 2.80 14.47 -0.81
C THR A 45 2.12 14.22 0.53
N LYS A 46 1.80 12.95 0.82
CA LYS A 46 1.30 12.46 2.10
C LYS A 46 2.25 11.45 2.70
N SER A 47 2.23 11.31 4.02
CA SER A 47 3.12 10.38 4.70
C SER A 47 2.50 9.66 5.88
N PHE A 48 3.01 8.47 6.13
CA PHE A 48 2.69 7.65 7.30
C PHE A 48 3.90 6.80 7.67
N ASP A 49 3.89 6.22 8.86
CA ASP A 49 5.00 5.40 9.34
C ASP A 49 4.66 3.91 9.37
N ILE A 50 5.61 3.09 8.90
CA ILE A 50 5.63 1.64 9.07
C ILE A 50 6.77 1.31 10.02
N ASN A 51 6.46 0.89 11.24
CA ASN A 51 7.46 0.48 12.25
C ASN A 51 8.58 1.54 12.46
N GLY A 52 8.22 2.82 12.49
CA GLY A 52 9.16 3.94 12.63
C GLY A 52 9.90 4.36 11.36
N ILE A 53 9.52 3.80 10.20
CA ILE A 53 10.05 4.18 8.88
C ILE A 53 8.98 4.97 8.13
N THR A 54 9.29 6.21 7.75
CA THR A 54 8.39 7.07 6.99
C THR A 54 8.27 6.61 5.55
N VAL A 55 7.03 6.48 5.12
CA VAL A 55 6.59 6.22 3.76
C VAL A 55 5.96 7.50 3.22
N GLU A 56 6.41 7.96 2.06
CA GLU A 56 5.90 9.14 1.37
C GLU A 56 5.19 8.72 0.08
N LEU A 57 3.93 9.11 -0.06
CA LEU A 57 3.15 9.01 -1.28
C LEU A 57 3.13 10.39 -1.91
N LYS A 58 3.86 10.56 -3.01
CA LYS A 58 4.14 11.85 -3.65
C LYS A 58 3.07 12.26 -4.66
N GLU A 59 2.23 11.31 -5.08
CA GLU A 59 1.17 11.53 -6.05
C GLU A 59 -0.14 10.90 -5.58
N LYS A 60 -1.24 11.33 -6.21
CA LYS A 60 -2.57 10.74 -6.05
C LYS A 60 -2.57 9.29 -6.48
N GLY A 61 -3.18 8.43 -5.67
CA GLY A 61 -3.33 7.01 -5.99
C GLY A 61 -3.52 6.11 -4.79
N MET A 62 -3.65 4.83 -5.08
CA MET A 62 -3.82 3.75 -4.13
C MET A 62 -2.55 2.93 -4.05
N PHE A 63 -2.22 2.44 -2.86
CA PHE A 63 -1.06 1.58 -2.66
C PHE A 63 -1.38 0.39 -1.76
N VAL A 64 -0.62 -0.68 -1.94
CA VAL A 64 -0.55 -1.81 -1.02
C VAL A 64 0.93 -2.11 -0.75
N ILE A 65 1.30 -2.25 0.52
CA ILE A 65 2.64 -2.62 0.97
C ILE A 65 2.49 -3.83 1.89
N LYS A 66 2.97 -4.99 1.46
CA LYS A 66 2.91 -6.24 2.22
C LYS A 66 4.31 -6.65 2.64
N LYS A 67 4.51 -6.88 3.94
CA LYS A 67 5.77 -7.48 4.43
C LYS A 67 5.98 -8.84 3.77
N LYS A 68 7.15 -9.05 3.16
CA LYS A 68 7.56 -10.33 2.56
C LYS A 68 8.46 -11.09 3.53
N ASP A 69 9.47 -10.39 4.06
CA ASP A 69 10.42 -10.88 5.06
C ASP A 69 10.99 -9.69 5.86
N ASP A 70 12.03 -9.88 6.67
CA ASP A 70 12.61 -8.82 7.50
C ASP A 70 13.35 -7.73 6.71
N LYS A 71 13.63 -7.96 5.43
CA LYS A 71 14.39 -7.05 4.57
C LYS A 71 13.59 -6.54 3.38
N ALA A 72 12.46 -7.16 3.06
CA ALA A 72 11.72 -6.87 1.85
C ALA A 72 10.20 -6.69 2.05
N TYR A 73 9.63 -5.84 1.19
CA TYR A 73 8.19 -5.66 1.04
C TYR A 73 7.77 -5.84 -0.42
N LYS A 74 6.67 -6.56 -0.64
CA LYS A 74 5.99 -6.62 -1.94
C LYS A 74 4.96 -5.51 -2.00
N CYS A 75 5.01 -4.70 -3.05
CA CYS A 75 4.22 -3.50 -3.14
C CYS A 75 3.50 -3.38 -4.49
N SER A 76 2.40 -2.64 -4.48
CA SER A 76 1.73 -2.19 -5.69
C SER A 76 1.26 -0.74 -5.52
N PHE A 77 1.21 -0.02 -6.63
CA PHE A 77 0.66 1.33 -6.72
C PHE A 77 -0.25 1.41 -7.95
N TYR A 78 -1.37 2.11 -7.80
CA TYR A 78 -2.32 2.32 -8.87
C TYR A 78 -3.02 3.67 -8.72
N ASN A 79 -2.94 4.49 -9.76
CA ASN A 79 -3.75 5.70 -9.90
C ASN A 79 -4.88 5.43 -10.92
N PRO A 80 -6.16 5.43 -10.52
CA PRO A 80 -7.27 5.15 -11.43
C PRO A 80 -7.49 6.24 -12.51
N GLU A 81 -6.91 7.43 -12.35
CA GLU A 81 -7.10 8.57 -13.25
C GLU A 81 -6.03 8.65 -14.35
N THR A 82 -4.96 7.87 -14.25
CA THR A 82 -3.84 7.92 -15.18
C THR A 82 -3.49 6.56 -15.75
N THR A 83 -2.85 6.54 -16.92
CA THR A 83 -2.19 5.35 -17.43
C THR A 83 -1.00 5.03 -16.53
N ASN A 84 -1.14 3.98 -15.71
CA ASN A 84 -0.06 3.45 -14.88
C ASN A 84 0.94 2.68 -15.73
N THR A 85 1.55 3.36 -16.70
CA THR A 85 2.74 2.83 -17.37
C THR A 85 3.78 2.52 -16.29
N ALA A 86 4.64 1.52 -16.54
CA ALA A 86 5.71 1.09 -15.62
C ALA A 86 6.78 2.19 -15.34
N SER A 87 6.48 3.45 -15.63
CA SER A 87 7.31 4.62 -15.44
C SER A 87 7.46 4.96 -13.96
N ASN A 88 8.74 5.02 -13.58
CA ASN A 88 9.35 5.55 -12.36
C ASN A 88 8.49 5.54 -11.09
N ILE A 89 8.25 4.38 -10.50
CA ILE A 89 7.61 4.27 -9.19
C ILE A 89 8.25 5.16 -8.11
N GLU A 90 9.54 5.48 -8.21
CA GLU A 90 10.26 6.32 -7.24
C GLU A 90 9.78 7.79 -7.25
N SER A 91 9.14 8.23 -8.34
CA SER A 91 8.47 9.53 -8.40
C SER A 91 7.16 9.54 -7.61
N LYS A 92 6.56 8.36 -7.39
CA LYS A 92 5.22 8.21 -6.80
C LYS A 92 5.26 7.82 -5.33
N ILE A 93 6.25 6.99 -4.96
CA ILE A 93 6.43 6.53 -3.59
C ILE A 93 7.90 6.53 -3.22
N PHE A 94 8.18 6.95 -1.98
CA PHE A 94 9.52 6.94 -1.41
C PHE A 94 9.48 6.40 0.01
N ILE A 95 10.45 5.56 0.35
CA ILE A 95 10.55 4.94 1.66
C ILE A 95 12.00 5.00 2.09
N LYS A 96 12.25 5.72 3.18
CA LYS A 96 13.62 6.00 3.62
C LYS A 96 14.36 4.71 3.97
N GLY A 97 15.53 4.54 3.38
CA GLY A 97 16.40 3.38 3.64
C GLY A 97 16.02 2.09 2.91
N TYR A 98 15.16 2.17 1.88
CA TYR A 98 14.86 1.06 0.99
C TYR A 98 15.21 1.43 -0.45
N THR A 99 15.73 0.44 -1.18
CA THR A 99 15.89 0.47 -2.64
C THR A 99 14.62 -0.05 -3.29
N ILE A 100 14.17 0.60 -4.36
CA ILE A 100 12.97 0.20 -5.10
C ILE A 100 13.37 -0.57 -6.36
N THR A 101 12.80 -1.75 -6.55
CA THR A 101 12.95 -2.54 -7.78
C THR A 101 11.60 -2.68 -8.46
N ASN A 102 11.43 -2.05 -9.63
CA ASN A 102 10.25 -2.23 -10.47
C ASN A 102 10.14 -3.69 -10.92
N LYS A 103 8.94 -4.26 -10.83
CA LYS A 103 8.64 -5.56 -11.42
C LYS A 103 7.87 -5.35 -12.71
N SER A 104 8.32 -6.00 -13.77
CA SER A 104 7.62 -6.00 -15.06
C SER A 104 6.18 -6.44 -14.87
N VAL A 105 5.27 -5.77 -15.59
CA VAL A 105 3.86 -6.15 -15.66
C VAL A 105 3.79 -7.53 -16.32
N ILE A 106 3.52 -8.58 -15.52
CA ILE A 106 3.55 -9.97 -16.00
C ILE A 106 2.34 -10.27 -16.90
N ASN A 107 1.24 -9.54 -16.71
CA ASN A 107 -0.01 -9.69 -17.46
C ASN A 107 -0.57 -8.33 -17.89
N SER A 108 -1.02 -8.18 -19.14
CA SER A 108 -1.63 -6.94 -19.68
C SER A 108 -2.88 -6.46 -18.94
N ASN A 109 -3.44 -7.26 -18.03
CA ASN A 109 -4.59 -6.92 -17.19
C ASN A 109 -4.20 -6.29 -15.84
N ASP A 110 -2.91 -6.26 -15.50
CA ASP A 110 -2.43 -5.63 -14.28
C ASP A 110 -2.37 -4.11 -14.52
N ALA A 111 -3.43 -3.41 -14.13
CA ALA A 111 -3.54 -1.98 -14.33
C ALA A 111 -2.61 -1.18 -13.42
N GLY A 112 -1.95 -1.79 -12.43
CA GLY A 112 -1.07 -1.15 -11.45
C GLY A 112 0.41 -1.48 -11.63
N VAL A 113 1.28 -0.64 -11.04
CA VAL A 113 2.72 -0.84 -10.99
C VAL A 113 3.07 -1.71 -9.80
N ASN A 114 3.64 -2.89 -10.04
CA ASN A 114 4.16 -3.77 -9.00
C ASN A 114 5.65 -3.52 -8.78
N PHE A 115 6.08 -3.52 -7.51
CA PHE A 115 7.48 -3.28 -7.16
C PHE A 115 7.85 -4.01 -5.85
N GLU A 116 9.14 -4.10 -5.58
CA GLU A 116 9.68 -4.61 -4.32
C GLU A 116 10.56 -3.54 -3.67
N LEU A 117 10.43 -3.42 -2.35
CA LEU A 117 11.31 -2.60 -1.53
C LEU A 117 12.29 -3.53 -0.85
N THR A 118 13.57 -3.21 -0.90
CA THR A 118 14.63 -4.02 -0.30
C THR A 118 15.58 -3.14 0.47
N LYS A 119 15.91 -3.53 1.71
CA LYS A 119 16.88 -2.81 2.54
C LYS A 119 18.32 -3.13 2.15
#